data_AF-A0A7Y1VX56-F1
#
_entry.id   AF-A0A7Y1VX56-F1
#
_cell.length_a   1.000
_cell.length_b   1.000
_cell.length_c   1.000
_cell.angle_alpha   90.00
_cell.angle_beta   90.00
_cell.angle_gamma   90.00
#
_symmetry.space_group_name_H-M   'P 1'
#
loop_
_entity.id
_entity.type
_entity.pdbx_description
1 polymer ?
#
loop_
_entity_poly.entity_id
_entity_poly.type
_entity_poly.pdbx_seq_one_letter_code
_entity_poly.pdbx_strand_id
1 'polypeptide(L)'
;MKHLFSVMRNGNPNVKFPNNIVINDYKLHAEDLLDLSQTDEVYLQPGHYWYDTRSGLFGHKEEPLMGTLKPGHNFGSLSAQASNGDSGVFINGRELQEEEALQLSRLFCYYRKMPGRYWLDASGDMGDEGYPFVTGNIYLAISIAQKYNTSPSNNFWARRLSQGQLHWVATAS
;
A
#
# COMPACT_ATOMS: atom_id res chain seq x y z
N MET A 1 16.22 7.97 -18.54
CA MET A 1 14.89 7.69 -17.95
C MET A 1 13.80 8.73 -18.28
N LYS A 2 14.04 10.05 -18.27
CA LYS A 2 13.06 11.07 -18.76
C LYS A 2 12.51 10.77 -20.16
N HIS A 3 13.31 10.12 -21.01
CA HIS A 3 12.89 9.70 -22.35
C HIS A 3 11.80 8.62 -22.35
N LEU A 4 11.79 7.68 -21.40
CA LEU A 4 10.76 6.63 -21.34
C LEU A 4 9.39 7.22 -20.96
N PHE A 5 9.37 8.09 -19.95
CA PHE A 5 8.17 8.83 -19.52
C PHE A 5 7.54 9.64 -20.66
N SER A 6 8.37 10.31 -21.48
CA SER A 6 7.90 11.06 -22.65
C SER A 6 7.34 10.16 -23.75
N VAL A 7 7.94 8.99 -23.98
CA VAL A 7 7.51 8.05 -25.02
C VAL A 7 6.18 7.37 -24.67
N MET A 8 5.91 7.09 -23.39
CA MET A 8 4.63 6.50 -22.95
C MET A 8 3.50 7.53 -22.83
N ARG A 9 3.77 8.76 -22.37
CA ARG A 9 2.76 9.85 -22.33
C ARG A 9 2.26 10.25 -23.72
N ASN A 10 3.10 10.14 -24.75
CA ASN A 10 2.78 10.61 -26.10
C ASN A 10 2.16 9.52 -27.02
N GLY A 11 1.63 8.43 -26.46
CA GLY A 11 0.87 7.45 -27.23
C GLY A 11 1.68 6.75 -28.33
N ASN A 12 2.98 6.52 -28.12
CA ASN A 12 3.76 5.74 -29.09
C ASN A 12 3.32 4.26 -29.03
N PRO A 13 2.74 3.70 -30.11
CA PRO A 13 2.23 2.32 -30.13
C PRO A 13 3.32 1.25 -30.00
N ASN A 14 4.61 1.63 -29.98
CA ASN A 14 5.75 0.72 -29.84
C ASN A 14 6.28 0.57 -28.40
N VAL A 15 5.62 1.16 -27.41
CA VAL A 15 5.98 0.94 -26.00
C VAL A 15 5.62 -0.49 -25.61
N LYS A 16 6.64 -1.31 -25.31
CA LYS A 16 6.42 -2.62 -24.70
C LYS A 16 6.20 -2.45 -23.21
N PHE A 17 4.97 -2.64 -22.78
CA PHE A 17 4.66 -2.76 -21.36
C PHE A 17 5.24 -4.06 -20.79
N PRO A 18 5.70 -4.06 -19.53
CA PRO A 18 6.05 -5.29 -18.85
C PRO A 18 4.86 -6.25 -18.88
N ASN A 19 5.10 -7.47 -19.38
CA ASN A 19 4.12 -8.54 -19.36
C ASN A 19 4.19 -9.26 -18.01
N ASN A 20 3.06 -9.80 -17.55
CA ASN A 20 2.96 -10.62 -16.33
C ASN A 20 3.02 -9.85 -15.00
N ILE A 21 2.27 -8.75 -14.89
CA ILE A 21 1.97 -8.10 -13.61
C ILE A 21 0.57 -8.52 -13.18
N VAL A 22 0.45 -9.00 -11.95
CA VAL A 22 -0.82 -9.45 -11.36
C VAL A 22 -1.00 -8.76 -10.01
N ILE A 23 -2.13 -8.11 -9.80
CA ILE A 23 -2.51 -7.49 -8.52
C ILE A 23 -3.80 -8.16 -8.04
N ASN A 24 -3.87 -8.67 -6.81
CA ASN A 24 -5.07 -9.35 -6.28
C ASN A 24 -5.66 -10.41 -7.25
N ASP A 25 -4.80 -11.21 -7.88
CA ASP A 25 -5.14 -12.19 -8.92
C ASP A 25 -5.75 -11.62 -10.23
N TYR A 26 -5.85 -10.29 -10.35
CA TYR A 26 -6.18 -9.58 -11.58
C TYR A 26 -4.90 -9.28 -12.39
N LYS A 27 -4.85 -9.78 -13.63
CA LYS A 27 -3.73 -9.53 -14.54
C LYS A 27 -3.88 -8.14 -15.17
N LEU A 28 -2.88 -7.28 -14.97
CA LEU A 28 -2.91 -5.93 -15.54
C LEU A 28 -2.80 -5.96 -17.07
N HIS A 29 -3.59 -5.10 -17.71
CA HIS A 29 -3.57 -4.83 -19.14
C HIS A 29 -2.86 -3.50 -19.46
N ALA A 30 -2.69 -3.20 -20.75
CA ALA A 30 -1.95 -2.01 -21.18
C ALA A 30 -2.59 -0.72 -20.66
N GLU A 31 -3.93 -0.69 -20.56
CA GLU A 31 -4.71 0.42 -20.04
C GLU A 31 -4.44 0.64 -18.54
N ASP A 32 -4.40 -0.43 -17.75
CA ASP A 32 -4.09 -0.35 -16.32
C ASP A 32 -2.66 0.16 -16.07
N LEU A 33 -1.71 -0.31 -16.87
CA LEU A 33 -0.31 0.11 -16.79
C LEU A 33 -0.13 1.56 -17.25
N LEU A 34 -0.92 2.00 -18.23
CA LEU A 34 -0.96 3.40 -18.65
C LEU A 34 -1.54 4.27 -17.54
N ASP A 35 -2.66 3.88 -16.93
CA ASP A 35 -3.28 4.57 -15.80
C ASP A 35 -2.26 4.72 -14.66
N LEU A 36 -1.69 3.63 -14.15
CA LEU A 36 -0.64 3.66 -13.12
C LEU A 36 0.55 4.58 -13.49
N SER A 37 0.98 4.60 -14.75
CA SER A 37 2.07 5.49 -15.17
C SER A 37 1.70 6.97 -15.16
N GLN A 38 0.41 7.29 -15.39
CA GLN A 38 -0.09 8.66 -15.51
C GLN A 38 -0.63 9.21 -14.19
N THR A 39 -1.33 8.38 -13.41
CA THR A 39 -1.93 8.73 -12.13
C THR A 39 -0.96 8.57 -10.98
N ASP A 40 -0.14 7.52 -11.04
CA ASP A 40 0.73 7.16 -9.93
C ASP A 40 2.21 7.44 -10.16
N GLU A 41 2.58 7.72 -11.41
CA GLU A 41 3.98 7.85 -11.83
C GLU A 41 4.82 6.61 -11.44
N VAL A 42 4.18 5.44 -11.32
CA VAL A 42 4.79 4.16 -10.93
C VAL A 42 4.94 3.24 -12.14
N TYR A 43 6.07 2.52 -12.18
CA TYR A 43 6.29 1.40 -13.08
C TYR A 43 6.58 0.15 -12.24
N LEU A 44 5.65 -0.79 -12.26
CA LEU A 44 5.80 -2.07 -11.58
C LEU A 44 6.69 -3.00 -12.40
N GLN A 45 7.51 -3.79 -11.72
CA GLN A 45 8.23 -4.89 -12.34
C GLN A 45 7.26 -6.07 -12.57
N PRO A 46 7.53 -6.95 -13.54
CA PRO A 46 6.80 -8.22 -13.65
C PRO A 46 6.77 -8.95 -12.31
N GLY A 47 5.60 -9.42 -11.88
CA GLY A 47 5.43 -10.02 -10.57
C GLY A 47 4.00 -10.03 -10.06
N HIS A 48 3.84 -10.56 -8.84
CA HIS A 48 2.58 -10.62 -8.13
C HIS A 48 2.57 -9.62 -6.98
N TYR A 49 1.46 -8.91 -6.85
CA TYR A 49 1.26 -7.83 -5.90
C TYR A 49 -0.12 -7.95 -5.24
N TRP A 50 -0.30 -7.22 -4.16
CA TRP A 50 -1.59 -6.95 -3.55
C TRP A 50 -1.85 -5.45 -3.50
N TYR A 51 -3.12 -5.09 -3.53
CA TYR A 51 -3.56 -3.70 -3.48
C TYR A 51 -4.86 -3.56 -2.71
N ASP A 52 -4.93 -2.58 -1.82
CA ASP A 52 -6.12 -2.21 -1.10
C ASP A 52 -6.80 -1.02 -1.79
N THR A 53 -7.92 -1.28 -2.45
CA THR A 53 -8.67 -0.23 -3.17
C THR A 53 -9.18 0.89 -2.28
N ARG A 54 -9.39 0.65 -0.98
CA ARG A 54 -9.99 1.64 -0.09
C ARG A 54 -8.95 2.64 0.40
N SER A 55 -7.78 2.15 0.78
CA SER A 55 -6.71 2.95 1.37
C SER A 55 -5.63 3.35 0.36
N GLY A 56 -5.52 2.64 -0.75
CA GLY A 56 -4.42 2.77 -1.72
C GLY A 56 -3.14 2.06 -1.30
N LEU A 57 -3.13 1.34 -0.17
CA LEU A 57 -1.96 0.59 0.28
C LEU A 57 -1.64 -0.54 -0.71
N PHE A 58 -0.36 -0.78 -0.98
CA PHE A 58 0.06 -1.86 -1.89
C PHE A 58 1.41 -2.47 -1.49
N GLY A 59 1.65 -3.70 -1.98
CA GLY A 59 2.89 -4.42 -1.76
C GLY A 59 3.04 -5.62 -2.69
N HIS A 60 4.20 -6.27 -2.64
CA HIS A 60 4.38 -7.56 -3.30
C HIS A 60 3.51 -8.62 -2.62
N LYS A 61 3.00 -9.59 -3.38
CA LYS A 61 2.24 -10.71 -2.84
C LYS A 61 3.09 -11.43 -1.78
N GLU A 62 2.46 -11.78 -0.67
CA GLU A 62 3.07 -12.42 0.50
C GLU A 62 4.11 -11.55 1.25
N GLU A 63 4.23 -10.26 0.90
CA GLU A 63 5.11 -9.31 1.58
C GLU A 63 4.33 -8.21 2.32
N PRO A 64 4.95 -7.55 3.32
CA PRO A 64 4.39 -6.40 4.02
C PRO A 64 4.10 -5.19 3.11
N LEU A 65 3.40 -4.18 3.66
CA LEU A 65 3.17 -2.89 3.00
C LEU A 65 4.43 -2.33 2.35
N MET A 66 4.42 -2.14 1.04
CA MET A 66 5.54 -1.54 0.29
C MET A 66 5.39 -0.02 0.16
N GLY A 67 4.18 0.46 -0.12
CA GLY A 67 3.92 1.89 -0.26
C GLY A 67 2.45 2.17 -0.56
N THR A 68 2.17 3.30 -1.21
CA THR A 68 0.83 3.68 -1.63
C THR A 68 0.75 3.95 -3.13
N LEU A 69 -0.40 3.59 -3.71
CA LEU A 69 -0.91 4.09 -4.97
C LEU A 69 -2.14 4.94 -4.67
N LYS A 70 -2.65 5.64 -5.66
CA LYS A 70 -3.92 6.35 -5.59
C LYS A 70 -5.01 5.37 -5.18
N PRO A 71 -5.91 5.72 -4.24
CA PRO A 71 -7.04 4.86 -3.89
C PRO A 71 -8.04 4.75 -5.04
N GLY A 72 -8.76 3.63 -5.09
CA GLY A 72 -9.88 3.42 -6.01
C GLY A 72 -9.57 2.71 -7.31
N HIS A 73 -8.34 2.23 -7.55
CA HIS A 73 -8.10 1.36 -8.70
C HIS A 73 -8.87 0.04 -8.54
N ASN A 74 -9.46 -0.46 -9.62
CA ASN A 74 -10.22 -1.70 -9.59
C ASN A 74 -9.35 -2.88 -10.04
N PHE A 75 -8.40 -3.28 -9.18
CA PHE A 75 -7.54 -4.43 -9.45
C PHE A 75 -8.07 -5.73 -8.83
N GLY A 76 -9.37 -5.84 -8.56
CA GLY A 76 -9.96 -7.02 -7.92
C GLY A 76 -9.89 -7.01 -6.39
N SER A 77 -10.38 -8.08 -5.78
CA SER A 77 -10.62 -8.16 -4.34
C SER A 77 -9.34 -8.48 -3.54
N LEU A 78 -9.08 -7.70 -2.49
CA LEU A 78 -7.96 -7.94 -1.59
C LEU A 78 -8.18 -9.24 -0.77
N SER A 79 -7.23 -10.16 -0.86
CA SER A 79 -7.24 -11.41 -0.09
C SER A 79 -6.77 -11.19 1.36
N ALA A 80 -7.31 -11.97 2.29
CA ALA A 80 -6.82 -11.99 3.68
C ALA A 80 -5.35 -12.43 3.77
N GLN A 81 -4.94 -13.38 2.94
CA GLN A 81 -3.58 -13.94 2.89
C GLN A 81 -2.63 -13.15 1.97
N ALA A 82 -3.07 -11.99 1.45
CA ALA A 82 -2.35 -11.22 0.44
C ALA A 82 -0.90 -10.87 0.82
N SER A 83 -0.61 -10.72 2.12
CA SER A 83 0.70 -10.35 2.67
C SER A 83 1.29 -11.41 3.59
N ASN A 84 0.84 -12.68 3.50
CA ASN A 84 1.30 -13.76 4.38
C ASN A 84 1.21 -13.40 5.89
N GLY A 85 0.07 -12.81 6.29
CA GLY A 85 -0.14 -12.38 7.66
C GLY A 85 -0.36 -13.52 8.64
N ASP A 86 0.05 -13.30 9.88
CA ASP A 86 0.05 -14.27 10.98
C ASP A 86 -0.33 -13.64 12.35
N SER A 87 -0.65 -12.36 12.36
CA SER A 87 -0.87 -11.60 13.61
C SER A 87 -2.29 -11.67 14.18
N GLY A 88 -3.27 -12.16 13.41
CA GLY A 88 -4.69 -12.01 13.72
C GLY A 88 -5.20 -10.56 13.67
N VAL A 89 -4.38 -9.60 13.25
CA VAL A 89 -4.77 -8.20 13.03
C VAL A 89 -5.08 -7.98 11.55
N PHE A 90 -6.26 -7.45 11.26
CA PHE A 90 -6.71 -7.21 9.89
C PHE A 90 -6.93 -5.73 9.61
N ILE A 91 -6.53 -5.28 8.41
CA ILE A 91 -6.90 -3.98 7.84
C ILE A 91 -7.60 -4.22 6.50
N ASN A 92 -8.84 -3.75 6.38
CA ASN A 92 -9.66 -3.86 5.16
C ASN A 92 -9.70 -5.29 4.60
N GLY A 93 -9.79 -6.28 5.48
CA GLY A 93 -9.80 -7.69 5.11
C GLY A 93 -8.43 -8.37 4.98
N ARG A 94 -7.31 -7.64 4.80
CA ARG A 94 -5.95 -8.22 4.76
C ARG A 94 -5.40 -8.48 6.15
N GLU A 95 -4.86 -9.67 6.39
CA GLU A 95 -4.15 -10.00 7.62
C GLU A 95 -2.73 -9.42 7.59
N LEU A 96 -2.37 -8.69 8.64
CA LEU A 96 -1.04 -8.11 8.78
C LEU A 96 -0.04 -9.17 9.28
N GLN A 97 1.22 -9.02 8.89
CA GLN A 97 2.32 -9.72 9.56
C GLN A 97 2.52 -9.21 10.99
N GLU A 98 3.07 -10.03 11.88
CA GLU A 98 3.35 -9.65 13.28
C GLU A 98 4.12 -8.33 13.42
N GLU A 99 5.14 -8.08 12.59
CA GLU A 99 5.91 -6.84 12.65
C GLU A 99 5.07 -5.60 12.26
N GLU A 100 4.25 -5.72 11.21
CA GLU A 100 3.34 -4.65 10.79
C GLU A 100 2.35 -4.32 11.90
N ALA A 101 1.75 -5.36 12.52
CA ALA A 101 0.79 -5.23 13.60
C ALA A 101 1.41 -4.61 14.87
N LEU A 102 2.62 -5.04 15.25
CA LEU A 102 3.34 -4.51 16.40
C LEU A 102 3.68 -3.03 16.23
N GLN A 103 4.07 -2.60 15.03
CA GLN A 103 4.39 -1.20 14.77
C GLN A 103 3.13 -0.33 14.70
N LEU A 104 2.01 -0.90 14.22
CA LEU A 104 0.71 -0.26 14.27
C LEU A 104 0.24 -0.06 15.72
N SER A 105 0.41 -1.05 16.59
CA SER A 105 0.03 -0.94 18.01
C SER A 105 0.80 0.16 18.73
N ARG A 106 2.08 0.34 18.39
CA ARG A 106 2.92 1.43 18.93
C ARG A 106 2.43 2.82 18.53
N LEU A 107 1.85 2.98 17.33
CA LEU A 107 1.33 4.27 16.86
C LEU A 107 0.07 4.70 17.62
N PHE A 108 -0.80 3.75 17.94
CA PHE A 108 -2.09 4.03 18.60
C PHE A 108 -2.07 3.77 20.11
N CYS A 109 -0.89 3.43 20.64
CA CYS A 109 -0.70 2.89 21.98
C CYS A 109 -1.55 1.62 22.21
N TYR A 110 -1.36 0.92 23.34
CA TYR A 110 -2.12 -0.29 23.74
C TYR A 110 -3.65 -0.10 23.86
N TYR A 111 -4.20 1.05 23.44
CA TYR A 111 -5.63 1.37 23.43
C TYR A 111 -6.43 0.59 22.38
N ARG A 112 -5.79 -0.04 21.39
CA ARG A 112 -6.48 -0.87 20.40
C ARG A 112 -6.45 -2.36 20.74
N LYS A 113 -7.59 -3.04 20.60
CA LYS A 113 -7.71 -4.48 20.83
C LYS A 113 -6.97 -5.26 19.74
N MET A 114 -5.77 -5.76 20.03
CA MET A 114 -5.06 -6.66 19.13
C MET A 114 -5.02 -8.07 19.75
N PRO A 115 -5.39 -9.14 19.02
CA PRO A 115 -5.84 -9.16 17.61
C PRO A 115 -7.22 -8.53 17.39
N GLY A 116 -7.51 -8.08 16.16
CA GLY A 116 -8.74 -7.35 15.84
C GLY A 116 -8.84 -6.98 14.35
N ARG A 117 -10.04 -6.58 13.91
CA ARG A 117 -10.32 -6.24 12.51
C ARG A 117 -10.69 -4.77 12.36
N TYR A 118 -10.03 -4.09 11.44
CA TYR A 118 -10.11 -2.64 11.30
C TYR A 118 -10.32 -2.23 9.86
N TRP A 119 -10.99 -1.10 9.69
CA TRP A 119 -10.97 -0.41 8.41
C TRP A 119 -9.97 0.75 8.43
N LEU A 120 -9.45 1.06 7.24
CA LEU A 120 -8.58 2.21 6.97
C LEU A 120 -9.00 2.82 5.63
N ASP A 121 -9.12 4.14 5.55
CA ASP A 121 -9.35 4.82 4.28
C ASP A 121 -8.14 5.61 3.79
N ALA A 122 -8.28 6.20 2.59
CA ALA A 122 -7.22 6.95 1.94
C ALA A 122 -6.82 8.24 2.66
N SER A 123 -7.69 8.81 3.50
CA SER A 123 -7.37 9.96 4.35
C SER A 123 -6.53 9.55 5.56
N GLY A 124 -6.31 8.24 5.73
CA GLY A 124 -5.62 7.66 6.87
C GLY A 124 -6.54 7.45 8.08
N ASP A 125 -7.83 7.73 7.96
CA ASP A 125 -8.79 7.53 9.03
C ASP A 125 -9.05 6.03 9.18
N MET A 126 -9.18 5.59 10.44
CA MET A 126 -9.40 4.19 10.76
C MET A 126 -10.35 3.97 11.94
N GLY A 127 -10.98 2.81 11.95
CA GLY A 127 -11.95 2.37 12.97
C GLY A 127 -12.06 0.85 13.03
N ASP A 128 -12.86 0.35 13.95
CA ASP A 128 -13.21 -1.07 14.06
C ASP A 128 -14.16 -1.48 12.91
N GLU A 129 -13.92 -2.63 12.28
CA GLU A 129 -14.85 -3.18 11.29
C GLU A 129 -16.26 -3.36 11.91
N GLY A 130 -17.29 -2.97 11.16
CA GLY A 130 -18.68 -3.01 11.63
C GLY A 130 -19.17 -1.73 12.33
N TYR A 131 -18.27 -0.77 12.60
CA TYR A 131 -18.64 0.52 13.20
C TYR A 131 -18.18 1.69 12.33
N PRO A 132 -19.00 2.75 12.16
CA PRO A 132 -18.68 3.88 11.29
C PRO A 132 -17.76 4.92 11.93
N PHE A 133 -17.42 4.78 13.21
CA PHE A 133 -16.70 5.80 13.96
C PHE A 133 -15.20 5.78 13.69
N VAL A 134 -14.64 6.94 13.36
CA VAL A 134 -13.19 7.16 13.31
C VAL A 134 -12.64 7.08 14.73
N THR A 135 -11.65 6.22 14.94
CA THR A 135 -10.96 6.03 16.24
C THR A 135 -9.50 6.47 16.22
N GLY A 136 -8.98 6.80 15.04
CA GLY A 136 -7.63 7.32 14.87
C GLY A 136 -7.34 7.66 13.42
N ASN A 137 -6.25 8.41 13.21
CA ASN A 137 -5.72 8.70 11.88
C ASN A 137 -4.24 8.30 11.83
N ILE A 138 -3.87 7.41 10.91
CA ILE A 138 -2.52 6.83 10.85
C ILE A 138 -1.46 7.85 10.43
N TYR A 139 -1.77 8.77 9.52
CA TYR A 139 -0.84 9.81 9.11
C TYR A 139 -0.59 10.80 10.24
N LEU A 140 -1.63 11.18 10.99
CA LEU A 140 -1.49 12.01 12.18
C LEU A 140 -0.64 11.29 13.25
N ALA A 141 -0.92 10.02 13.53
CA ALA A 141 -0.16 9.24 14.51
C ALA A 141 1.33 9.15 14.14
N ILE A 142 1.64 8.91 12.85
CA ILE A 142 3.01 8.92 12.32
C ILE A 142 3.66 10.29 12.51
N SER A 143 2.96 11.38 12.18
CA SER A 143 3.52 12.74 12.30
C SER A 143 3.81 13.13 13.76
N ILE A 144 2.96 12.70 14.71
CA ILE A 144 3.18 12.89 16.15
C ILE A 144 4.40 12.08 16.60
N ALA A 145 4.48 10.80 16.24
CA ALA A 145 5.62 9.95 16.57
C ALA A 145 6.96 10.51 16.02
N GLN A 146 6.93 11.07 14.80
CA GLN A 146 8.06 11.78 14.19
C GLN A 146 8.49 13.01 15.00
N LYS A 147 7.53 13.87 15.37
CA LYS A 147 7.80 15.12 16.09
C LYS A 147 8.40 14.90 17.47
N TYR A 148 7.93 13.89 18.20
CA TYR A 148 8.32 13.66 19.60
C TYR A 148 9.46 12.66 19.77
N ASN A 149 10.08 12.22 18.68
CA ASN A 149 11.22 11.30 18.66
C ASN A 149 11.02 10.03 19.52
N THR A 150 9.77 9.60 19.69
CA THR A 150 9.38 8.44 20.52
C THR A 150 9.65 7.10 19.82
N SER A 151 10.61 7.06 18.87
CA SER A 151 10.99 5.99 17.91
C SER A 151 10.50 6.10 16.44
N PRO A 152 10.53 7.28 15.78
CA PRO A 152 10.10 7.39 14.39
C PRO A 152 11.08 6.86 13.34
N SER A 153 12.40 6.83 13.60
CA SER A 153 13.37 6.31 12.61
C SER A 153 13.21 4.81 12.32
N ASN A 154 12.53 4.08 13.22
CA ASN A 154 12.38 2.62 13.19
C ASN A 154 10.91 2.16 13.06
N ASN A 155 9.94 3.06 12.88
CA ASN A 155 8.54 2.66 12.73
C ASN A 155 8.27 2.24 11.27
N PHE A 156 7.87 0.98 11.09
CA PHE A 156 7.59 0.36 9.79
C PHE A 156 6.62 1.19 8.92
N TRP A 157 5.48 1.58 9.49
CA TRP A 157 4.45 2.34 8.79
C TRP A 157 4.92 3.75 8.43
N ALA A 158 5.64 4.40 9.35
CA ALA A 158 6.22 5.70 9.08
C ALA A 158 7.15 5.65 7.86
N ARG A 159 8.06 4.67 7.78
CA ARG A 159 8.99 4.54 6.65
C ARG A 159 8.31 4.31 5.31
N ARG A 160 7.27 3.48 5.27
CA ARG A 160 6.59 3.09 4.02
C ARG A 160 5.53 4.10 3.57
N LEU A 161 4.97 4.88 4.50
CA LEU A 161 3.98 5.92 4.18
C LEU A 161 4.58 7.32 4.04
N SER A 162 5.68 7.64 4.74
CA SER A 162 6.33 8.97 4.65
C SER A 162 7.21 9.13 3.41
N GLN A 163 7.55 8.05 2.72
CA GLN A 163 8.33 8.11 1.49
C GLN A 163 7.53 8.60 0.28
N GLY A 164 6.24 8.91 0.46
CA GLY A 164 5.35 9.21 -0.67
C GLY A 164 5.28 8.02 -1.63
N GLN A 165 4.48 8.16 -2.68
CA GLN A 165 4.50 7.29 -3.85
C GLN A 165 5.94 6.83 -4.12
N LEU A 166 6.19 5.52 -4.10
CA LEU A 166 7.52 5.00 -4.39
C LEU A 166 7.91 5.43 -5.81
N HIS A 167 8.62 6.54 -5.92
CA HIS A 167 9.42 6.83 -7.08
C HIS A 167 10.51 5.75 -7.06
N TRP A 168 10.38 4.77 -7.96
CA TRP A 168 11.34 3.69 -8.26
C TRP A 168 11.20 2.40 -7.42
N VAL A 169 10.61 1.37 -8.04
CA VAL A 169 11.08 -0.02 -7.87
C VAL A 169 11.72 -0.45 -9.19
N ALA A 170 12.87 0.15 -9.51
CA ALA A 170 13.71 -0.24 -10.63
C ALA A 170 15.12 -0.50 -10.10
N THR A 171 15.34 -1.72 -9.62
CA THR A 171 16.66 -2.36 -9.68
C THR A 171 16.47 -3.71 -10.36
N ALA A 172 16.47 -3.69 -11.70
CA ALA A 172 16.93 -4.86 -12.43
C ALA A 172 18.47 -4.82 -12.37
N SER A 173 19.03 -5.85 -11.74
CA SER A 173 20.41 -6.38 -11.83
C SER A 173 21.48 -5.50 -12.48
#